data_AF-A0A239KG93-F1
#
_entry.id   AF-A0A239KG93-F1
#
_cell.length_a   1.000
_cell.length_b   1.000
_cell.length_c   1.000
_cell.angle_alpha   90.00
_cell.angle_beta   90.00
_cell.angle_gamma   90.00
#
_symmetry.space_group_name_H-M   'P 1'
#
loop_
_entity.id
_entity.type
_entity.pdbx_description
1 polymer ?
#
loop_
_entity_poly.entity_id
_entity_poly.type
_entity_poly.pdbx_seq_one_letter_code
_entity_poly.pdbx_strand_id
1 'polypeptide(L)'
;MDFDPQKVVEFLALFETVKEKIATFPGCNHLELCKDAKLDHVYYTFSKWESEDDLEKYRHSPLFEDTWAKTKVLFGGKPVAYSLDQQ
;
A
#
# COMPACT_ATOMS: atom_id res chain seq x y z
N MET A 1 0.56 8.23 -0.73
CA MET A 1 1.05 7.89 -2.08
C MET A 1 0.47 8.91 -3.04
N ASP A 2 1.34 9.64 -3.72
CA ASP A 2 0.97 10.68 -4.70
C ASP A 2 1.16 10.12 -6.11
N PHE A 3 0.05 9.86 -6.80
CA PHE A 3 0.04 9.28 -8.14
C PHE A 3 -0.03 10.35 -9.22
N ASP A 4 0.54 10.04 -10.39
CA ASP A 4 0.22 10.79 -11.60
C ASP A 4 -1.31 10.69 -11.82
N PRO A 5 -2.06 11.80 -11.97
CA PRO A 5 -3.50 11.78 -12.17
C PRO A 5 -3.96 10.85 -13.32
N GLN A 6 -3.13 10.66 -14.35
CA GLN A 6 -3.45 9.77 -15.47
C GLN A 6 -3.28 8.28 -15.13
N LYS A 7 -2.55 7.95 -14.06
CA LYS A 7 -2.22 6.58 -13.65
C LYS A 7 -3.02 6.08 -12.45
N VAL A 8 -3.92 6.90 -11.91
CA VAL A 8 -4.78 6.54 -10.76
C VAL A 8 -5.59 5.27 -11.04
N VAL A 9 -6.19 5.17 -12.23
CA VAL A 9 -7.00 4.00 -12.61
C VAL A 9 -6.14 2.73 -12.68
N GLU A 10 -4.92 2.85 -13.19
CA GLU A 10 -3.96 1.74 -13.25
C GLU A 10 -3.54 1.29 -11.84
N PHE A 11 -3.29 2.24 -10.94
CA PHE A 11 -3.01 1.94 -9.54
C PHE A 11 -4.17 1.21 -8.85
N LEU A 12 -5.41 1.69 -9.02
CA LEU A 12 -6.58 1.04 -8.42
C LEU A 12 -6.75 -0.38 -8.94
N ALA A 13 -6.58 -0.60 -10.24
CA ALA A 13 -6.63 -1.93 -10.83
C ALA A 13 -5.52 -2.84 -10.26
N LEU A 14 -4.28 -2.35 -10.17
CA LEU A 14 -3.18 -3.08 -9.55
C LEU A 14 -3.50 -3.44 -8.10
N PHE A 15 -3.96 -2.47 -7.30
CA PHE A 15 -4.29 -2.66 -5.89
C PHE A 15 -5.35 -3.75 -5.71
N GLU A 16 -6.41 -3.74 -6.52
CA GLU A 16 -7.47 -4.76 -6.48
C GLU A 16 -6.93 -6.18 -6.72
N THR A 17 -5.89 -6.35 -7.55
CA THR A 17 -5.29 -7.69 -7.80
C THR A 17 -4.39 -8.21 -6.67
N VAL A 18 -3.90 -7.32 -5.82
CA VAL A 18 -2.92 -7.66 -4.76
C VAL A 18 -3.50 -7.53 -3.36
N LYS A 19 -4.58 -6.75 -3.15
CA LYS A 19 -5.12 -6.44 -1.81
C LYS A 19 -5.44 -7.68 -1.00
N GLU A 20 -6.03 -8.71 -1.62
CA GLU A 20 -6.39 -9.94 -0.92
C GLU A 20 -5.16 -10.73 -0.49
N LYS A 21 -4.11 -10.73 -1.31
CA LYS A 21 -2.84 -11.40 -0.98
C LYS A 21 -2.12 -10.71 0.18
N ILE A 22 -2.19 -9.38 0.23
CA ILE A 22 -1.62 -8.60 1.33
C ILE A 22 -2.46 -8.78 2.60
N ALA A 23 -3.79 -8.67 2.49
CA ALA A 23 -4.72 -8.81 3.62
C ALA A 23 -4.74 -10.22 4.23
N THR A 24 -4.34 -11.24 3.47
CA THR A 24 -4.20 -12.63 3.94
C THR A 24 -2.75 -13.02 4.23
N PHE A 25 -1.81 -12.08 4.14
CA PHE A 25 -0.41 -12.34 4.48
C PHE A 25 -0.29 -12.66 5.98
N PRO A 26 0.52 -13.66 6.39
CA PRO A 26 0.67 -14.01 7.79
C PRO A 26 0.98 -12.80 8.68
N GLY A 27 0.17 -12.60 9.72
CA GLY A 27 0.27 -11.47 10.66
C GLY A 27 -0.40 -10.18 10.19
N CYS A 28 -0.99 -10.10 8.99
CA CYS A 28 -1.80 -8.97 8.57
C CYS A 28 -3.24 -9.11 9.11
N ASN A 29 -3.65 -8.18 9.98
CA ASN A 29 -4.98 -8.19 10.60
C ASN A 29 -5.97 -7.27 9.90
N HIS A 30 -5.47 -6.28 9.16
CA HIS A 30 -6.30 -5.29 8.48
C HIS A 30 -5.53 -4.68 7.33
N LEU A 31 -6.22 -4.42 6.22
CA LEU A 31 -5.71 -3.62 5.12
C LEU A 31 -6.86 -2.80 4.55
N GLU A 32 -6.66 -1.49 4.43
CA GLU A 32 -7.60 -0.59 3.78
C GLU A 32 -6.88 0.40 2.88
N LEU A 33 -7.59 0.81 1.82
CA LEU A 33 -7.19 1.89 0.94
C LEU A 33 -8.08 3.09 1.20
N CYS A 34 -7.47 4.20 1.56
CA CYS A 34 -8.14 5.47 1.77
C CYS A 34 -7.74 6.44 0.66
N LYS A 35 -8.71 7.15 0.10
CA LYS A 35 -8.46 8.26 -0.82
C LYS A 35 -8.38 9.56 -0.01
N ASP A 36 -7.48 10.46 -0.39
CA ASP A 36 -7.42 11.79 0.21
C ASP A 36 -8.74 12.56 -0.02
N ALA A 37 -9.15 13.35 0.97
CA ALA A 37 -10.41 14.07 0.92
C ALA A 37 -10.41 15.27 -0.05
N LYS A 38 -9.22 15.75 -0.45
CA LYS A 38 -9.06 16.94 -1.30
C LYS A 38 -8.33 16.66 -2.60
N LEU A 39 -7.47 15.63 -2.62
CA LEU A 39 -6.60 15.34 -3.75
C LEU A 39 -6.94 13.99 -4.37
N ASP A 40 -7.58 14.00 -5.54
CA ASP A 40 -8.12 12.79 -6.16
C ASP A 40 -7.07 11.75 -6.61
N HIS A 41 -5.82 12.16 -6.68
CA HIS A 41 -4.66 11.37 -7.07
C HIS A 41 -3.81 10.93 -5.87
N VAL A 42 -4.23 11.26 -4.63
CA VAL A 42 -3.54 10.89 -3.41
C VAL A 42 -4.31 9.80 -2.69
N TYR A 43 -3.58 8.72 -2.39
CA TYR A 43 -4.11 7.55 -1.69
C TYR A 43 -3.19 7.14 -0.54
N TYR A 44 -3.79 6.52 0.47
CA TYR A 44 -3.12 5.99 1.65
C TYR A 44 -3.50 4.53 1.80
N THR A 45 -2.53 3.67 2.08
CA THR A 45 -2.79 2.30 2.52
C THR A 45 -2.54 2.24 4.00
N PHE A 46 -3.56 1.82 4.75
CA PHE A 46 -3.42 1.57 6.17
C PHE A 46 -3.51 0.07 6.42
N SER A 47 -2.50 -0.46 7.09
CA SER A 47 -2.41 -1.89 7.39
C SER A 47 -2.08 -2.09 8.87
N LYS A 48 -2.75 -3.05 9.52
CA LYS A 48 -2.45 -3.46 10.89
C LYS A 48 -1.77 -4.82 10.88
N TRP A 49 -0.72 -4.94 11.68
CA TRP A 49 0.09 -6.14 11.78
C TRP A 49 0.11 -6.64 13.23
N GLU A 50 0.21 -7.96 13.43
CA GLU A 50 0.33 -8.59 14.75
C GLU A 50 1.62 -8.17 15.47
N SER A 51 2.71 -8.02 14.70
CA SER A 51 4.02 -7.61 15.22
C SER A 51 4.81 -6.84 14.16
N GLU A 52 5.87 -6.14 14.60
CA GLU A 52 6.84 -5.50 13.69
C GLU A 52 7.56 -6.55 12.81
N ASP A 53 7.84 -7.73 13.36
CA ASP A 53 8.48 -8.82 12.62
C ASP A 53 7.62 -9.32 11.45
N ASP A 54 6.29 -9.37 11.60
CA ASP A 54 5.40 -9.79 10.51
C ASP A 54 5.29 -8.72 9.42
N LEU A 55 5.28 -7.44 9.81
CA LEU A 55 5.40 -6.33 8.86
C LEU A 55 6.72 -6.41 8.09
N GLU A 56 7.83 -6.71 8.75
CA GLU A 56 9.14 -6.76 8.10
C GLU A 56 9.27 -7.98 7.17
N LYS A 57 8.71 -9.14 7.54
CA LYS A 57 8.58 -10.29 6.63
C LYS A 57 7.80 -9.92 5.38
N TYR A 58 6.72 -9.16 5.53
CA TYR A 58 5.96 -8.66 4.39
C TYR A 58 6.79 -7.71 3.52
N ARG A 59 7.48 -6.71 4.12
CA ARG A 59 8.32 -5.75 3.39
C ARG A 59 9.48 -6.40 2.62
N HIS A 60 9.98 -7.52 3.09
CA HIS A 60 11.02 -8.32 2.40
C HIS A 60 10.47 -9.44 1.52
N SER A 61 9.14 -9.55 1.39
CA SER A 61 8.53 -10.61 0.59
C SER A 61 8.59 -10.30 -0.92
N PRO A 62 8.62 -11.34 -1.78
CA PRO A 62 8.48 -11.16 -3.22
C PRO A 62 7.17 -10.47 -3.62
N LEU A 63 6.11 -10.67 -2.81
CA LEU A 63 4.81 -9.99 -3.02
C LEU A 63 4.97 -8.48 -2.90
N PHE A 64 5.63 -8.00 -1.84
CA PHE A 64 5.88 -6.58 -1.66
C PHE A 64 6.80 -6.03 -2.74
N GLU A 65 7.91 -6.71 -3.05
CA GLU A 65 8.87 -6.26 -4.05
C GLU A 65 8.22 -6.09 -5.44
N ASP A 66 7.46 -7.08 -5.91
CA ASP A 66 6.75 -7.03 -7.19
C ASP A 66 5.66 -5.94 -7.20
N THR A 67 4.84 -5.88 -6.14
CA THR A 67 3.78 -4.87 -6.01
C THR A 67 4.38 -3.46 -5.96
N TRP A 68 5.45 -3.26 -5.20
CA TRP A 68 6.10 -1.98 -5.03
C TRP A 68 6.77 -1.51 -6.31
N ALA A 69 7.47 -2.40 -7.03
CA ALA A 69 8.09 -2.07 -8.32
C ALA A 69 7.05 -1.55 -9.32
N LYS A 70 5.88 -2.20 -9.41
CA LYS A 70 4.75 -1.79 -10.26
C LYS A 70 4.10 -0.50 -9.79
N THR A 71 3.92 -0.34 -8.48
CA THR A 71 3.27 0.86 -7.92
C THR A 71 4.15 2.09 -8.07
N LYS A 72 5.47 1.95 -7.87
CA LYS A 72 6.43 3.05 -7.86
C LYS A 72 6.52 3.80 -9.19
N VAL A 73 6.35 3.11 -10.32
CA VAL A 73 6.38 3.74 -11.65
C VAL A 73 5.12 4.58 -11.95
N LEU A 74 4.09 4.48 -11.10
CA LEU A 74 2.83 5.21 -11.23
C LEU A 74 2.83 6.54 -10.45
N PHE A 75 3.83 6.77 -9.61
CA PHE A 75 3.88 7.97 -8.78
C PHE A 75 4.18 9.25 -9.58
N GLY A 76 3.49 10.32 -9.22
CA GLY A 76 3.81 11.69 -9.63
C GLY A 76 4.69 12.41 -8.60
N GLY A 77 4.65 11.95 -7.33
CA GLY A 77 5.44 12.47 -6.22
C GLY A 77 6.28 11.41 -5.51
N LYS A 78 7.08 11.82 -4.52
CA LYS A 78 7.81 10.85 -3.68
C LYS A 78 6.85 10.19 -2.69
N PRO A 79 6.79 8.85 -2.61
CA PRO A 79 5.96 8.19 -1.62
C PRO A 79 6.55 8.35 -0.22
N VAL A 80 5.67 8.40 0.77
CA VAL A 80 6.04 8.45 2.20
C VAL A 80 5.23 7.38 2.94
N ALA A 81 5.85 6.76 3.93
CA ALA A 81 5.24 5.75 4.78
C ALA A 81 5.65 5.99 6.24
N TYR A 82 4.74 5.65 7.16
CA TYR A 82 4.94 5.77 8.60
C TYR A 82 4.40 4.50 9.27
N SER A 83 5.10 4.03 10.32
CA SER A 83 4.56 3.07 11.29
C SER A 83 4.03 3.84 12.49
N LEU A 84 2.87 3.46 13.01
CA LEU A 84 2.16 4.20 14.06
C LEU A 84 1.83 3.26 15.21
N ASP A 85 1.98 3.74 16.44
CA ASP A 85 1.47 3.07 17.64
C ASP A 85 0.04 3.51 17.92
N GLN A 86 -0.84 2.55 18.23
CA GLN A 86 -2.18 2.86 18.71
C GLN A 86 -2.10 3.30 20.19
N GLN A 87 -2.79 4.37 20.54
CA GLN A 87 -2.96 4.86 21.91
C GLN A 87 -4.27 4.35 22.51
#